data_AF-A0ABD5C1G1-F1
#
_entry.id   AF-A0ABD5C1G1-F1
#
_cell.length_a   1.000
_cell.length_b   1.000
_cell.length_c   1.000
_cell.angle_alpha   90.00
_cell.angle_beta   90.00
_cell.angle_gamma   90.00
#
_symmetry.space_group_name_H-M   'P 1'
#
loop_
_entity.id
_entity.type
_entity.pdbx_description
1 polymer ?
#
loop_
_entity_poly.entity_id
_entity_poly.type
_entity_poly.pdbx_seq_one_letter_code
_entity_poly.pdbx_strand_id
1 'polypeptide(L)'
;MATLKDLSQQLKKVQKQVPYATALAMTKVVRQIETAQKTAFERHLESPTPFTVKSVGSVAARKNNLTAKVFVRDTAAGYLEPFELGGEHKLNSQALLNPKNVKLNKYGNMPRNKLSQLKAKPNVFIGDVGGVNAVWQRKKPKIKKGKKRAKRSPNGTRRDKIKQPAPKLLIRFGDALPVKPTLGYMDRANTMVNALLPSALHQAIAEAISSAR
;
A
#
# COMPACT_ATOMS: atom_id res chain seq x y z
N MET A 1 15.31 2.26 62.14
CA MET A 1 14.80 0.96 61.65
C MET A 1 13.50 1.23 60.91
N ALA A 2 13.36 0.81 59.66
CA ALA A 2 12.09 0.94 58.95
C ALA A 2 11.03 0.10 59.68
N THR A 3 9.88 0.71 59.98
CA THR A 3 8.80 0.00 60.69
C THR A 3 8.03 -0.89 59.70
N LEU A 4 7.31 -1.90 60.20
CA LEU A 4 6.39 -2.71 59.37
C LEU A 4 5.38 -1.84 58.61
N LYS A 5 4.99 -0.69 59.19
CA LYS A 5 4.09 0.28 58.58
C LYS A 5 4.75 0.97 57.37
N ASP A 6 6.02 1.34 57.47
CA ASP A 6 6.77 1.95 56.36
C ASP A 6 6.95 0.97 55.20
N LEU A 7 7.27 -0.30 55.52
CA LEU A 7 7.36 -1.36 54.51
C LEU A 7 6.02 -1.57 53.79
N SER A 8 4.90 -1.58 54.54
CA SER A 8 3.57 -1.72 53.95
C SER A 8 3.20 -0.55 53.03
N GLN A 9 3.62 0.67 53.36
CA GLN A 9 3.39 1.85 52.52
C GLN A 9 4.24 1.82 51.25
N GLN A 10 5.51 1.39 51.35
CA GLN A 10 6.38 1.19 50.19
C GLN A 10 5.82 0.13 49.23
N LEU A 11 5.36 -1.01 49.74
CA LEU A 11 4.71 -2.04 48.91
C LEU A 11 3.46 -1.51 48.20
N LYS A 12 2.62 -0.73 48.88
CA LYS A 12 1.45 -0.07 48.26
C LYS A 12 1.84 0.92 47.17
N LYS A 13 2.95 1.66 47.34
CA LYS A 13 3.47 2.56 46.30
C LYS A 13 3.93 1.78 45.07
N VAL A 14 4.70 0.71 45.26
CA VAL A 14 5.17 -0.16 44.17
C VAL A 14 3.99 -0.80 43.44
N GLN A 15 3.00 -1.33 44.16
CA GLN A 15 1.80 -1.94 43.59
C GLN A 15 1.06 -0.97 42.64
N LYS A 16 1.00 0.32 42.99
CA LYS A 16 0.36 1.35 42.14
C LYS A 16 1.17 1.67 40.87
N GLN A 17 2.47 1.46 40.88
CA GLN A 17 3.35 1.74 39.74
C GLN A 17 3.41 0.58 38.74
N VAL A 18 3.12 -0.67 39.17
CA VAL A 18 3.14 -1.84 38.27
C VAL A 18 2.23 -1.68 37.04
N PRO A 19 0.96 -1.25 37.14
CA PRO A 19 0.11 -1.02 35.96
C PRO A 19 0.62 0.09 35.02
N TYR A 20 1.31 1.09 35.57
CA TYR A 20 1.88 2.16 34.77
C TYR A 20 3.13 1.69 34.02
N ALA A 21 4.04 0.99 34.71
CA ALA A 21 5.22 0.38 34.11
C ALA A 21 4.89 -0.62 33.00
N THR A 22 3.92 -1.50 33.26
CA THR A 22 3.46 -2.49 32.28
C THR A 22 2.87 -1.81 31.05
N ALA A 23 2.04 -0.77 31.21
CA ALA A 23 1.53 0.01 30.09
C ALA A 23 2.65 0.69 29.27
N LEU A 24 3.68 1.20 29.93
CA LEU A 24 4.84 1.81 29.27
C LEU A 24 5.63 0.77 28.47
N ALA A 25 5.93 -0.38 29.06
CA ALA A 25 6.62 -1.49 28.41
C ALA A 25 5.87 -1.97 27.16
N MET A 26 4.56 -2.24 27.29
CA MET A 26 3.72 -2.66 26.16
C MET A 26 3.70 -1.62 25.05
N THR A 27 3.60 -0.33 25.41
CA THR A 27 3.61 0.77 24.44
C THR A 27 4.96 0.88 23.71
N LYS A 28 6.08 0.68 24.41
CA LYS A 28 7.43 0.68 23.82
C LYS A 28 7.58 -0.43 22.79
N VAL A 29 7.20 -1.66 23.16
CA VAL A 29 7.28 -2.84 22.28
C VAL A 29 6.42 -2.66 21.04
N VAL A 30 5.17 -2.26 21.22
CA VAL A 30 4.22 -2.08 20.11
C VAL A 30 4.66 -0.98 19.12
N ARG A 31 5.26 0.11 19.60
CA ARG A 31 5.87 1.13 18.72
C ARG A 31 7.09 0.60 17.97
N GLN A 32 7.91 -0.23 18.61
CA GLN A 32 9.06 -0.86 17.96
C GLN A 32 8.63 -1.86 16.88
N ILE A 33 7.53 -2.58 17.09
CA ILE A 33 6.95 -3.47 16.07
C ILE A 33 6.39 -2.64 14.92
N GLU A 34 5.69 -1.53 15.20
CA GLU A 34 5.17 -0.63 14.16
C GLU A 34 6.29 -0.11 13.25
N THR A 35 7.41 0.34 13.82
CA THR A 35 8.55 0.83 13.02
C THR A 35 9.18 -0.30 12.20
N ALA A 36 9.37 -1.48 12.80
CA ALA A 36 9.92 -2.64 12.08
C ALA A 36 9.00 -3.09 10.94
N GLN A 37 7.69 -3.07 11.13
CA GLN A 37 6.71 -3.39 10.10
C GLN A 37 6.71 -2.35 8.96
N LYS A 38 6.84 -1.06 9.27
CA LYS A 38 7.02 -0.01 8.25
C LYS A 38 8.26 -0.25 7.38
N THR A 39 9.38 -0.59 8.01
CA THR A 39 10.61 -0.95 7.28
C THR A 39 10.44 -2.24 6.47
N ALA A 40 9.72 -3.23 6.99
CA ALA A 40 9.42 -4.46 6.26
C ALA A 40 8.57 -4.17 5.01
N PHE A 41 7.58 -3.27 5.10
CA PHE A 41 6.77 -2.86 3.96
C PHE A 41 7.63 -2.19 2.89
N GLU A 42 8.56 -1.32 3.27
CA GLU A 42 9.51 -0.68 2.34
C GLU A 42 10.45 -1.68 1.64
N ARG A 43 10.77 -2.80 2.30
CA ARG A 43 11.68 -3.83 1.75
C ARG A 43 10.98 -4.88 0.89
N HIS A 44 9.77 -5.29 1.27
CA HIS A 44 9.07 -6.40 0.64
C HIS A 44 8.08 -5.96 -0.45
N LEU A 45 7.58 -4.72 -0.40
CA LEU A 45 6.70 -4.19 -1.43
C LEU A 45 7.51 -3.47 -2.52
N GLU A 46 7.08 -3.61 -3.77
CA GLU A 46 7.65 -2.86 -4.88
C GLU A 46 7.08 -1.44 -4.90
N SER A 47 7.93 -0.43 -4.69
CA SER A 47 7.58 1.00 -4.73
C SER A 47 6.34 1.39 -3.89
N PRO A 48 6.29 1.05 -2.58
CA PRO A 48 5.12 1.32 -1.76
C PRO A 48 4.87 2.82 -1.63
N THR A 49 3.60 3.22 -1.65
CA THR A 49 3.24 4.61 -1.40
C THR A 49 3.42 4.93 0.10
N PRO A 50 3.70 6.20 0.48
CA PRO A 50 3.74 6.59 1.88
C PRO A 50 2.42 6.31 2.62
N PHE A 51 1.29 6.28 1.90
CA PHE A 51 0.00 5.89 2.45
C PHE A 51 -0.01 4.42 2.89
N THR A 52 0.56 3.54 2.06
CA THR A 52 0.71 2.11 2.36
C THR A 52 1.64 1.88 3.54
N VAL A 53 2.81 2.54 3.59
CA VAL A 53 3.73 2.41 4.72
C VAL A 53 3.10 2.95 6.02
N LYS A 54 2.47 4.12 5.97
CA LYS A 54 1.78 4.73 7.12
C LYS A 54 0.45 4.07 7.49
N SER A 55 0.04 3.03 6.77
CA SER A 55 -1.15 2.26 7.12
C SER A 55 -0.94 1.37 8.33
N VAL A 56 0.32 1.02 8.63
CA VAL A 56 0.70 0.37 9.87
C VAL A 56 0.65 1.39 11.01
N GLY A 57 -0.13 1.09 12.03
CA GLY A 57 -0.26 1.91 13.22
C GLY A 57 -0.28 1.08 14.49
N SER A 58 -0.18 1.77 15.60
CA SER A 58 -0.29 1.17 16.92
C SER A 58 -1.24 1.92 17.85
N VAL A 59 -1.80 1.17 18.81
CA VAL A 59 -2.55 1.68 19.95
C VAL A 59 -1.73 1.40 21.21
N ALA A 60 -1.40 2.46 21.94
CA ALA A 60 -0.68 2.39 23.21
C ALA A 60 -1.53 1.77 24.33
N ALA A 61 -0.89 1.07 25.25
CA ALA A 61 -1.53 0.59 26.47
C ALA A 61 -1.74 1.72 27.48
N ARG A 62 -2.78 1.61 28.31
CA ARG A 62 -3.07 2.55 29.38
C ARG A 62 -3.03 1.83 30.73
N LYS A 63 -2.72 2.54 31.81
CA LYS A 63 -2.68 1.96 33.16
C LYS A 63 -4.00 1.32 33.62
N ASN A 64 -5.13 1.78 33.07
CA ASN A 64 -6.47 1.25 33.34
C ASN A 64 -6.93 0.20 32.32
N ASN A 65 -6.19 0.03 31.23
CA ASN A 65 -6.46 -0.95 30.18
C ASN A 65 -5.13 -1.40 29.57
N LEU A 66 -4.59 -2.50 30.12
CA LEU A 66 -3.30 -3.08 29.75
C LEU A 66 -3.38 -3.86 28.43
N THR A 67 -3.91 -3.20 27.41
CA THR A 67 -3.99 -3.73 26.05
C THR A 67 -3.29 -2.76 25.10
N ALA A 68 -2.32 -3.25 24.34
CA ALA A 68 -1.72 -2.54 23.23
C ALA A 68 -1.94 -3.34 21.96
N LYS A 69 -2.09 -2.67 20.83
CA LYS A 69 -2.40 -3.31 19.54
C LYS A 69 -1.52 -2.74 18.44
N VAL A 70 -1.07 -3.59 17.53
CA VAL A 70 -0.48 -3.19 16.24
C VAL A 70 -1.47 -3.61 15.17
N PHE A 71 -1.75 -2.73 14.21
CA PHE A 71 -2.76 -2.99 13.19
C PHE A 71 -2.38 -2.34 11.86
N VAL A 72 -2.95 -2.89 10.78
CA VAL A 72 -2.97 -2.28 9.46
C VAL A 72 -4.35 -1.66 9.28
N ARG A 73 -4.43 -0.40 8.85
CA ARG A 73 -5.72 0.28 8.61
C ARG A 73 -6.55 -0.46 7.56
N ASP A 74 -7.85 -0.56 7.77
CA ASP A 74 -8.80 -1.25 6.87
C ASP A 74 -8.74 -0.78 5.42
N THR A 75 -8.50 0.53 5.22
CA THR A 75 -8.34 1.14 3.89
C THR A 75 -7.17 0.56 3.10
N ALA A 76 -6.10 0.13 3.79
CA ALA A 76 -4.97 -0.54 3.18
C ALA A 76 -5.11 -2.07 3.22
N ALA A 77 -5.72 -2.61 4.28
CA ALA A 77 -5.93 -4.04 4.46
C ALA A 77 -6.54 -4.68 3.21
N GLY A 78 -7.56 -4.07 2.60
CA GLY A 78 -8.23 -4.67 1.45
C GLY A 78 -7.34 -4.96 0.24
N TYR A 79 -6.24 -4.23 0.02
CA TYR A 79 -5.28 -4.56 -1.06
C TYR A 79 -3.99 -5.20 -0.56
N LEU A 80 -3.75 -5.23 0.75
CA LEU A 80 -2.59 -5.87 1.37
C LEU A 80 -2.87 -7.30 1.83
N GLU A 81 -4.13 -7.64 2.11
CA GLU A 81 -4.56 -8.95 2.57
C GLU A 81 -4.13 -10.10 1.65
N PRO A 82 -4.22 -9.99 0.31
CA PRO A 82 -3.70 -11.02 -0.59
C PRO A 82 -2.17 -11.23 -0.48
N PHE A 83 -1.42 -10.25 0.01
CA PHE A 83 0.02 -10.37 0.22
C PHE A 83 0.38 -11.00 1.58
N GLU A 84 -0.59 -11.20 2.45
CA GLU A 84 -0.44 -11.97 3.70
C GLU A 84 -0.94 -13.39 3.53
N LEU A 85 -2.21 -13.54 3.12
CA LEU A 85 -2.90 -14.82 3.07
C LEU A 85 -2.72 -15.54 1.73
N GLY A 86 -2.28 -14.82 0.69
CA GLY A 86 -2.38 -15.26 -0.69
C GLY A 86 -3.74 -14.94 -1.30
N GLY A 87 -3.91 -15.25 -2.58
CA GLY A 87 -5.15 -15.03 -3.32
C GLY A 87 -4.95 -14.09 -4.51
N GLU A 88 -6.01 -13.41 -4.93
CA GLU A 88 -5.99 -12.52 -6.09
C GLU A 88 -5.82 -11.05 -5.68
N HIS A 89 -5.17 -10.28 -6.54
CA HIS A 89 -5.08 -8.83 -6.36
C HIS A 89 -6.47 -8.20 -6.32
N LYS A 90 -6.70 -7.33 -5.32
CA LYS A 90 -7.90 -6.51 -5.28
C LYS A 90 -8.01 -5.62 -6.52
N LEU A 91 -9.08 -5.83 -7.27
CA LEU A 91 -9.42 -4.95 -8.37
C LEU A 91 -10.18 -3.72 -7.85
N ASN A 92 -9.68 -2.53 -8.17
CA ASN A 92 -10.38 -1.26 -7.84
C ASN A 92 -11.54 -0.94 -8.80
N SER A 93 -11.72 -1.76 -9.84
CA SER A 93 -12.75 -1.64 -10.88
C SER A 93 -13.03 -3.02 -11.48
N GLN A 94 -13.96 -3.12 -12.44
CA GLN A 94 -14.28 -4.39 -13.12
C GLN A 94 -13.07 -5.11 -13.76
N ALA A 95 -11.98 -4.39 -14.02
CA ALA A 95 -10.76 -4.95 -14.58
C ALA A 95 -9.51 -4.35 -13.93
N LEU A 96 -8.42 -5.10 -14.00
CA LEU A 96 -7.07 -4.64 -13.73
C LEU A 96 -6.63 -3.67 -14.82
N LEU A 97 -6.22 -2.48 -14.41
CA LEU A 97 -5.72 -1.47 -15.33
C LEU A 97 -4.20 -1.59 -15.47
N ASN A 98 -3.72 -2.04 -16.64
CA ASN A 98 -2.30 -2.17 -16.96
C ASN A 98 -1.85 -1.04 -17.91
N PRO A 99 -1.29 0.06 -17.38
CA PRO A 99 -0.81 1.17 -18.20
C PRO A 99 0.40 0.77 -19.05
N LYS A 100 0.37 1.08 -20.36
CA LYS A 100 1.48 0.82 -21.30
C LYS A 100 2.12 2.10 -21.82
N ASN A 101 1.31 3.08 -22.19
CA ASN A 101 1.77 4.35 -22.76
C ASN A 101 1.17 5.56 -22.03
N VAL A 102 1.07 5.46 -20.72
CA VAL A 102 0.53 6.50 -19.85
C VAL A 102 1.58 6.88 -18.81
N LYS A 103 1.73 8.18 -18.56
CA LYS A 103 2.66 8.68 -17.53
C LYS A 103 2.19 8.22 -16.15
N LEU A 104 3.08 7.54 -15.44
CA LEU A 104 2.89 7.08 -14.06
C LEU A 104 3.48 8.10 -13.08
N ASN A 105 3.08 8.00 -11.81
CA ASN A 105 3.75 8.72 -10.73
C ASN A 105 5.04 7.98 -10.30
N LYS A 106 5.78 8.56 -9.35
CA LYS A 106 7.03 7.98 -8.81
C LYS A 106 6.86 6.54 -8.27
N TYR A 107 5.64 6.18 -7.86
CA TYR A 107 5.30 4.89 -7.29
C TYR A 107 4.66 3.92 -8.31
N GLY A 108 4.77 4.20 -9.62
CA GLY A 108 4.19 3.35 -10.67
C GLY A 108 2.67 3.41 -10.79
N ASN A 109 1.99 4.25 -10.02
CA ASN A 109 0.53 4.37 -10.04
C ASN A 109 0.05 5.38 -11.10
N MET A 110 -1.11 5.10 -11.70
CA MET A 110 -1.79 6.06 -12.57
C MET A 110 -2.46 7.18 -11.75
N PRO A 111 -2.43 8.43 -12.20
CA PRO A 111 -3.20 9.50 -11.57
C PRO A 111 -4.70 9.22 -11.59
N ARG A 112 -5.41 9.54 -10.50
CA ARG A 112 -6.84 9.26 -10.30
C ARG A 112 -7.73 9.65 -11.49
N ASN A 113 -7.52 10.85 -12.03
CA ASN A 113 -8.36 11.39 -13.10
C ASN A 113 -7.87 11.01 -14.51
N LYS A 114 -6.80 10.22 -14.62
CA LYS A 114 -6.13 9.97 -15.91
C LYS A 114 -7.02 9.22 -16.89
N LEU A 115 -7.77 8.23 -16.41
CA LEU A 115 -8.70 7.48 -17.26
C LEU A 115 -9.82 8.39 -17.79
N SER A 116 -10.42 9.23 -16.93
CA SER A 116 -11.43 10.20 -17.33
C SER A 116 -10.90 11.20 -18.36
N GLN A 117 -9.70 11.75 -18.13
CA GLN A 117 -9.02 12.63 -19.08
C GLN A 117 -8.74 11.96 -20.44
N LEU A 118 -8.44 10.65 -20.44
CA LEU A 118 -8.25 9.91 -21.68
C LEU A 118 -9.57 9.71 -22.41
N LYS A 119 -10.65 9.34 -21.70
CA LYS A 119 -11.99 9.19 -22.30
C LYS A 119 -12.52 10.49 -22.92
N ALA A 120 -12.19 11.65 -22.32
CA ALA A 120 -12.61 12.95 -22.83
C ALA A 120 -11.92 13.35 -24.15
N LYS A 121 -10.83 12.69 -24.55
CA LYS A 121 -10.11 13.04 -25.78
C LYS A 121 -10.82 12.46 -27.00
N PRO A 122 -11.08 13.25 -28.06
CA PRO A 122 -11.81 12.77 -29.24
C PRO A 122 -11.04 11.71 -30.05
N ASN A 123 -9.72 11.64 -29.89
CA ASN A 123 -8.87 10.63 -30.54
C ASN A 123 -8.66 9.38 -29.68
N VAL A 124 -9.29 9.25 -28.53
CA VAL A 124 -9.17 8.08 -27.65
C VAL A 124 -10.51 7.35 -27.60
N PHE A 125 -10.47 6.03 -27.57
CA PHE A 125 -11.66 5.20 -27.43
C PHE A 125 -11.34 3.97 -26.58
N ILE A 126 -12.38 3.31 -26.08
CA ILE A 126 -12.29 2.05 -25.36
C ILE A 126 -12.90 0.96 -26.23
N GLY A 127 -12.23 -0.17 -26.33
CA GLY A 127 -12.76 -1.32 -27.05
C GLY A 127 -11.71 -2.40 -27.27
N ASP A 128 -12.15 -3.46 -27.92
CA ASP A 128 -11.28 -4.53 -28.38
C ASP A 128 -10.61 -4.14 -29.71
N VAL A 129 -9.29 -4.29 -29.77
CA VAL A 129 -8.54 -4.26 -31.04
C VAL A 129 -7.61 -5.47 -31.06
N GLY A 130 -7.98 -6.47 -31.85
CA GLY A 130 -7.17 -7.67 -32.04
C GLY A 130 -7.13 -8.58 -30.80
N GLY A 131 -8.26 -8.73 -30.08
CA GLY A 131 -8.39 -9.57 -28.89
C GLY A 131 -7.85 -8.93 -27.61
N VAL A 132 -7.63 -7.62 -27.62
CA VAL A 132 -7.14 -6.87 -26.45
C VAL A 132 -8.11 -5.74 -26.14
N ASN A 133 -8.90 -5.93 -25.08
CA ASN A 133 -9.76 -4.89 -24.53
C ASN A 133 -8.93 -3.83 -23.78
N ALA A 134 -9.01 -2.59 -24.25
CA ALA A 134 -8.11 -1.54 -23.79
C ALA A 134 -8.61 -0.13 -24.11
N VAL A 135 -7.93 0.86 -23.51
CA VAL A 135 -7.95 2.27 -23.93
C VAL A 135 -6.96 2.45 -25.08
N TRP A 136 -7.47 2.86 -26.23
CA TRP A 136 -6.72 3.04 -27.48
C TRP A 136 -6.72 4.50 -27.93
N GLN A 137 -5.61 4.95 -28.50
CA GLN A 137 -5.52 6.26 -29.16
C GLN A 137 -5.41 6.09 -30.67
N ARG A 138 -6.34 6.70 -31.41
CA ARG A 138 -6.33 6.79 -32.86
C ARG A 138 -5.10 7.60 -33.31
N LYS A 139 -4.32 7.01 -34.22
CA LYS A 139 -3.20 7.68 -34.87
C LYS A 139 -3.68 8.25 -36.21
N LYS A 140 -3.31 9.50 -36.49
CA LYS A 140 -3.52 10.08 -37.83
C LYS A 140 -2.48 9.49 -38.80
N PRO A 141 -2.85 9.24 -40.06
CA PRO A 141 -1.88 8.77 -41.05
C PRO A 141 -0.84 9.87 -41.26
N LYS A 142 0.45 9.48 -41.39
CA LYS A 142 1.52 10.45 -41.66
C LYS A 142 1.36 11.00 -43.08
N ILE A 143 0.83 12.20 -43.19
CA ILE A 143 0.83 12.95 -44.46
C ILE A 143 2.18 13.66 -44.56
N LYS A 144 2.97 13.37 -45.61
CA LYS A 144 4.21 14.10 -45.88
C LYS A 144 3.87 15.59 -46.09
N LYS A 145 4.42 16.49 -45.24
CA LYS A 145 4.29 17.94 -45.43
C LYS A 145 4.81 18.32 -46.82
N GLY A 146 4.09 19.19 -47.54
CA GLY A 146 4.45 19.64 -48.89
C GLY A 146 3.96 18.77 -50.05
N LYS A 147 3.21 17.68 -49.79
CA LYS A 147 2.65 16.85 -50.86
C LYS A 147 1.54 17.63 -51.60
N LYS A 148 1.80 18.05 -52.84
CA LYS A 148 0.79 18.70 -53.71
C LYS A 148 -0.42 17.78 -53.88
N ARG A 149 -1.62 18.37 -53.97
CA ARG A 149 -2.85 17.63 -54.32
C ARG A 149 -2.61 16.88 -55.62
N ALA A 150 -2.66 15.55 -55.58
CA ALA A 150 -2.47 14.74 -56.78
C ALA A 150 -3.64 14.95 -57.74
N LYS A 151 -3.37 15.04 -59.05
CA LYS A 151 -4.39 15.17 -60.10
C LYS A 151 -5.38 13.99 -60.04
N ARG A 152 -6.64 14.24 -60.42
CA ARG A 152 -7.68 13.20 -60.56
C ARG A 152 -7.26 12.18 -61.63
N SER A 153 -7.60 10.91 -61.47
CA SER A 153 -7.29 9.89 -62.48
C SER A 153 -8.12 10.17 -63.75
N PRO A 154 -7.52 10.06 -64.95
CA PRO A 154 -8.25 10.28 -66.20
C PRO A 154 -9.46 9.35 -66.38
N ASN A 155 -9.33 8.08 -65.93
CA ASN A 155 -10.34 7.03 -66.16
C ASN A 155 -11.19 6.70 -64.93
N GLY A 156 -11.27 7.59 -63.93
CA GLY A 156 -12.10 7.37 -62.74
C GLY A 156 -11.64 6.23 -61.81
N THR A 157 -10.48 5.61 -62.05
CA THR A 157 -9.96 4.52 -61.22
C THR A 157 -9.73 4.99 -59.78
N ARG A 158 -10.33 4.26 -58.82
CA ARG A 158 -10.22 4.54 -57.39
C ARG A 158 -8.83 4.13 -56.90
N ARG A 159 -8.09 5.08 -56.30
CA ARG A 159 -6.81 4.76 -55.65
C ARG A 159 -7.05 3.92 -54.40
N ASP A 160 -6.09 3.06 -54.10
CA ASP A 160 -6.08 2.30 -52.85
C ASP A 160 -6.15 3.24 -51.64
N LYS A 161 -7.02 2.86 -50.69
CA LYS A 161 -7.16 3.57 -49.43
C LYS A 161 -5.86 3.44 -48.65
N ILE A 162 -5.29 4.57 -48.24
CA ILE A 162 -4.14 4.57 -47.34
C ILE A 162 -4.53 3.83 -46.07
N LYS A 163 -3.87 2.70 -45.80
CA LYS A 163 -4.09 1.91 -44.58
C LYS A 163 -3.82 2.80 -43.38
N GLN A 164 -4.80 2.88 -42.49
CA GLN A 164 -4.65 3.63 -41.25
C GLN A 164 -3.67 2.87 -40.35
N PRO A 165 -2.75 3.56 -39.66
CA PRO A 165 -1.87 2.91 -38.70
C PRO A 165 -2.66 2.32 -37.54
N ALA A 166 -2.18 1.19 -37.00
CA ALA A 166 -2.76 0.59 -35.81
C ALA A 166 -2.81 1.61 -34.64
N PRO A 167 -3.92 1.64 -33.89
CA PRO A 167 -4.07 2.57 -32.78
C PRO A 167 -2.99 2.33 -31.70
N LYS A 168 -2.65 3.37 -30.95
CA LYS A 168 -1.69 3.27 -29.84
C LYS A 168 -2.40 2.69 -28.62
N LEU A 169 -1.89 1.58 -28.08
CA LEU A 169 -2.36 1.04 -26.81
C LEU A 169 -1.95 1.97 -25.66
N LEU A 170 -2.92 2.49 -24.90
CA LEU A 170 -2.64 3.33 -23.73
C LEU A 170 -2.72 2.53 -22.44
N ILE A 171 -3.86 1.88 -22.17
CA ILE A 171 -4.13 1.11 -20.95
C ILE A 171 -4.79 -0.20 -21.35
N ARG A 172 -4.20 -1.34 -20.99
CA ARG A 172 -4.81 -2.66 -21.19
C ARG A 172 -5.70 -3.00 -20.00
N PHE A 173 -6.85 -3.58 -20.26
CA PHE A 173 -7.68 -4.19 -19.22
C PHE A 173 -7.37 -5.69 -19.15
N GLY A 174 -7.32 -6.23 -17.94
CA GLY A 174 -7.09 -7.64 -17.70
C GLY A 174 -7.73 -8.09 -16.40
N ASP A 175 -7.57 -9.38 -16.09
CA ASP A 175 -8.14 -9.99 -14.90
C ASP A 175 -7.26 -9.76 -13.67
N ALA A 176 -7.77 -10.15 -12.50
CA ALA A 176 -6.99 -10.12 -11.27
C ALA A 176 -5.78 -11.07 -11.40
N LEU A 177 -4.62 -10.60 -10.96
CA LEU A 177 -3.41 -11.41 -10.97
C LEU A 177 -3.26 -12.12 -9.62
N PRO A 178 -2.78 -13.37 -9.60
CA PRO A 178 -2.50 -14.07 -8.35
C PRO A 178 -1.34 -13.41 -7.61
N VAL A 179 -1.44 -13.35 -6.29
CA VAL A 179 -0.48 -12.74 -5.38
C VAL A 179 0.24 -13.82 -4.59
N LYS A 180 1.56 -13.71 -4.53
CA LYS A 180 2.38 -14.51 -3.61
C LYS A 180 2.36 -13.85 -2.23
N PRO A 181 2.11 -14.58 -1.14
CA PRO A 181 2.21 -14.03 0.20
C PRO A 181 3.68 -13.71 0.51
N THR A 182 3.98 -12.44 0.81
CA THR A 182 5.36 -11.95 1.02
C THR A 182 5.52 -11.10 2.27
N LEU A 183 4.45 -10.57 2.84
CA LEU A 183 4.54 -9.57 3.91
C LEU A 183 4.77 -10.20 5.29
N GLY A 184 4.05 -11.28 5.63
CA GLY A 184 4.19 -12.04 6.89
C GLY A 184 4.16 -11.17 8.15
N TYR A 185 3.39 -10.07 8.15
CA TYR A 185 3.45 -9.09 9.24
C TYR A 185 2.88 -9.62 10.54
N MET A 186 1.96 -10.59 10.49
CA MET A 186 1.39 -11.22 11.68
C MET A 186 2.45 -12.06 12.41
N ASP A 187 3.13 -12.95 11.69
CA ASP A 187 4.20 -13.78 12.24
C ASP A 187 5.37 -12.94 12.76
N ARG A 188 5.75 -11.90 12.00
CA ARG A 188 6.78 -10.95 12.44
C ARG A 188 6.38 -10.22 13.72
N ALA A 189 5.12 -9.79 13.85
CA ALA A 189 4.65 -9.16 15.08
C ALA A 189 4.72 -10.14 16.27
N ASN A 190 4.21 -11.36 16.10
CA ASN A 190 4.20 -12.37 17.16
C ASN A 190 5.61 -12.73 17.63
N THR A 191 6.53 -12.96 16.69
CA THR A 191 7.94 -13.24 17.00
C THR A 191 8.60 -12.08 17.73
N MET A 192 8.38 -10.84 17.30
CA MET A 192 8.92 -9.65 17.98
C MET A 192 8.31 -9.43 19.36
N VAL A 193 7.01 -9.63 19.55
CA VAL A 193 6.37 -9.54 20.87
C VAL A 193 7.02 -10.53 21.83
N ASN A 194 7.15 -11.79 21.42
CA ASN A 194 7.72 -12.85 22.28
C ASN A 194 9.18 -12.56 22.66
N ALA A 195 9.95 -11.95 21.75
CA ALA A 195 11.34 -11.60 22.00
C ALA A 195 11.53 -10.33 22.86
N LEU A 196 10.72 -9.29 22.62
CA LEU A 196 10.94 -7.96 23.20
C LEU A 196 10.15 -7.70 24.49
N LEU A 197 8.98 -8.33 24.65
CA LEU A 197 8.09 -8.03 25.76
C LEU A 197 8.68 -8.40 27.13
N PRO A 198 9.32 -9.57 27.33
CA PRO A 198 9.87 -9.93 28.64
C PRO A 198 10.91 -8.91 29.13
N SER A 199 11.88 -8.57 28.28
CA SER A 199 12.94 -7.62 28.63
C SER A 199 12.40 -6.21 28.88
N ALA A 200 11.44 -5.75 28.07
CA ALA A 200 10.79 -4.45 28.25
C ALA A 200 9.99 -4.37 29.56
N LEU A 201 9.30 -5.45 29.95
CA LEU A 201 8.59 -5.53 31.22
C LEU A 201 9.55 -5.49 32.41
N HIS A 202 10.63 -6.27 32.37
CA HIS A 202 11.64 -6.26 33.44
C HIS A 202 12.25 -4.87 33.64
N GLN A 203 12.62 -4.19 32.55
CA GLN A 203 13.15 -2.83 32.61
C GLN A 203 12.14 -1.85 33.21
N ALA A 204 10.89 -1.85 32.71
CA ALA A 204 9.88 -0.91 33.17
C ALA A 204 9.51 -1.13 34.65
N ILE A 205 9.46 -2.39 35.11
CA ILE A 205 9.19 -2.71 36.51
C ILE A 205 10.37 -2.26 37.38
N ALA A 206 11.62 -2.49 36.96
CA ALA A 206 12.80 -2.03 37.69
C ALA A 206 12.85 -0.50 37.81
N GLU A 207 12.56 0.22 36.73
CA GLU A 207 12.43 1.68 36.72
C GLU A 207 11.32 2.16 37.66
N ALA A 208 10.15 1.53 37.62
CA ALA A 208 9.04 1.86 38.52
C ALA A 208 9.41 1.66 40.00
N ILE A 209 10.09 0.56 40.35
CA ILE A 209 10.55 0.32 41.72
C ILE A 209 11.57 1.39 42.14
N SER A 210 12.50 1.77 41.26
CA SER A 210 13.46 2.83 41.56
C SER A 210 12.80 4.20 41.77
N SER A 211 11.78 4.53 40.98
CA SER A 211 11.03 5.79 41.07
C SER A 211 10.11 5.87 42.28
N ALA A 212 9.78 4.73 42.91
CA ALA A 212 8.88 4.65 44.06
C ALA A 212 9.59 4.77 45.42
N ARG A 213 10.94 4.85 45.43
CA ARG A 213 11.75 5.08 46.63
C ARG A 213 11.71 6.56 47.03
#